data_AF-A0A2V8CTH5-F1
#
_entry.id   AF-A0A2V8CTH5-F1
#
_cell.length_a   1.000
_cell.length_b   1.000
_cell.length_c   1.000
_cell.angle_alpha   90.00
_cell.angle_beta   90.00
_cell.angle_gamma   90.00
#
_symmetry.space_group_name_H-M   'P 1'
#
loop_
_entity.id
_entity.type
_entity.pdbx_description
1 polymer ?
#
loop_
_entity_poly.entity_id
_entity_poly.type
_entity_poly.pdbx_seq_one_letter_code
_entity_poly.pdbx_strand_id
1 'polypeptide(L)' 'GSRPSRDYRFVELGRGQVDVKGVFAAMHEVKFRGWAVVELDAVPDKARTPKESAVINRKYLESIGVQVVDAQSSLR' A
#
# COMPACT_ATOMS: atom_id res chain seq x y z
N GLY A 1 -7.51 33.61 -7.12
CA GLY A 1 -7.67 32.40 -6.29
C GLY A 1 -6.44 31.54 -6.47
N SER A 2 -5.75 31.19 -5.39
CA SER A 2 -4.63 30.24 -5.42
C SER A 2 -5.11 28.92 -6.02
N ARG A 3 -4.40 28.40 -7.02
CA ARG A 3 -4.59 27.01 -7.45
C ARG A 3 -4.36 26.13 -6.21
N PRO A 4 -5.18 25.10 -5.96
CA PRO A 4 -4.86 24.12 -4.93
C PRO A 4 -3.46 23.58 -5.23
N SER A 5 -2.58 23.58 -4.23
CA SER A 5 -1.27 22.95 -4.35
C SER A 5 -1.49 21.50 -4.79
N ARG A 6 -0.83 21.08 -5.87
CA ARG A 6 -0.84 19.67 -6.29
C ARG A 6 0.10 18.89 -5.38
N ASP A 7 -0.25 18.82 -4.10
CA ASP A 7 0.53 18.09 -3.12
C ASP A 7 0.27 16.60 -3.34
N TYR A 8 1.03 16.01 -4.28
CA TYR A 8 1.09 14.57 -4.45
C TYR A 8 1.71 14.00 -3.18
N ARG A 9 0.88 13.35 -2.37
CA ARG A 9 1.28 12.79 -1.08
C ARG A 9 1.05 11.29 -1.08
N PHE A 10 2.01 10.55 -0.55
CA PHE A 10 1.79 9.16 -0.17
C PHE A 10 0.73 9.08 0.93
N VAL A 11 -0.20 8.17 0.74
CA VAL A 11 -1.25 7.84 1.70
C VAL A 11 -1.36 6.33 1.80
N GLU A 12 -1.94 5.82 2.89
CA GLU A 12 -2.21 4.40 3.01
C GLU A 12 -3.06 3.89 1.82
N LEU A 13 -2.80 2.66 1.40
CA LEU A 13 -3.43 2.05 0.23
C LEU A 13 -4.96 2.10 0.33
N GLY A 14 -5.61 2.37 -0.81
CA GLY A 14 -7.06 2.54 -0.90
C GLY A 14 -7.57 3.93 -0.49
N ARG A 15 -6.71 4.83 -0.01
CA ARG A 15 -7.10 6.21 0.36
C ARG A 15 -6.64 7.26 -0.65
N GLY A 16 -5.89 6.85 -1.66
CA GLY A 16 -5.38 7.70 -2.74
C GLY A 16 -6.15 7.53 -4.04
N GLN A 17 -5.53 7.94 -5.14
CA GLN A 17 -6.11 7.85 -6.50
C GLN A 17 -5.61 6.64 -7.31
N VAL A 18 -4.65 5.87 -6.78
CA VAL A 18 -4.07 4.71 -7.47
C VAL A 18 -5.04 3.54 -7.42
N ASP A 19 -5.35 2.95 -8.57
CA ASP A 19 -6.06 1.67 -8.66
C ASP A 19 -5.11 0.50 -8.34
N VAL A 20 -4.92 0.25 -7.05
CA VAL A 20 -4.04 -0.82 -6.56
C VAL A 20 -4.55 -2.19 -7.01
N LYS A 21 -5.87 -2.39 -7.12
CA LYS A 21 -6.45 -3.66 -7.58
C LYS A 21 -6.11 -3.91 -9.05
N GLY A 22 -6.21 -2.88 -9.90
CA GLY A 22 -5.79 -2.93 -11.29
C GLY A 22 -4.31 -3.24 -11.46
N VAL A 23 -3.45 -2.69 -10.61
CA VAL A 23 -2.00 -3.02 -10.61
C VAL A 23 -1.77 -4.52 -10.37
N PHE A 24 -2.40 -5.11 -9.35
CA PHE A 24 -2.26 -6.56 -9.10
C PHE A 24 -2.84 -7.40 -10.24
N ALA A 25 -3.97 -6.98 -10.84
CA ALA A 25 -4.54 -7.66 -12.01
C ALA A 25 -3.55 -7.68 -13.19
N ALA A 26 -2.92 -6.54 -13.49
CA ALA A 26 -1.89 -6.43 -14.53
C ALA A 26 -0.65 -7.29 -14.21
N MET A 27 -0.20 -7.32 -12.95
CA MET A 27 0.91 -8.19 -12.51
C MET A 27 0.59 -9.68 -12.71
N HIS A 28 -0.66 -10.10 -12.44
CA HIS A 28 -1.10 -11.47 -12.69
C HIS A 28 -1.10 -11.81 -14.19
N GLU A 29 -1.57 -10.89 -15.04
CA GLU A 29 -1.63 -11.05 -16.50
C GLU A 29 -0.24 -11.30 -17.10
N VAL A 30 0.76 -10.52 -16.67
CA VAL A 30 2.16 -10.69 -17.12
C VAL A 30 2.90 -11.84 -16.43
N LYS A 31 2.18 -12.66 -15.66
CA LYS A 31 2.71 -13.82 -14.92
C LYS A 31 3.84 -13.47 -13.95
N PHE A 32 3.82 -12.29 -13.35
CA PHE A 32 4.77 -11.95 -12.29
C PHE A 32 4.57 -12.86 -11.08
N ARG A 33 5.67 -13.34 -10.48
CA ARG A 33 5.67 -14.26 -9.32
C ARG A 33 6.64 -13.83 -8.20
N GLY A 34 7.20 -12.63 -8.31
CA GLY A 34 8.10 -12.07 -7.31
C GLY A 34 7.36 -11.41 -6.15
N TRP A 35 8.11 -10.65 -5.37
CA TRP A 35 7.60 -9.90 -4.22
C TRP A 35 7.27 -8.45 -4.59
N ALA A 36 6.26 -7.90 -3.91
CA ALA A 36 5.96 -6.48 -3.89
C ALA A 36 6.22 -5.93 -2.48
N VAL A 37 6.67 -4.69 -2.38
CA VAL A 37 6.91 -3.99 -1.12
C VAL A 37 5.96 -2.82 -1.01
N VAL A 38 5.42 -2.58 0.19
CA VAL A 38 4.64 -1.38 0.48
C VAL A 38 5.55 -0.36 1.14
N GLU A 39 5.63 0.82 0.55
CA GLU A 39 6.42 1.95 1.04
C GLU A 39 5.53 3.18 1.24
N LEU A 40 5.72 3.85 2.38
CA LEU A 40 5.20 5.19 2.65
C LEU A 40 6.39 6.07 3.00
N ASP A 41 6.60 7.14 2.23
CA ASP A 41 7.68 8.11 2.43
C ASP A 41 7.54 8.87 3.78
N ALA A 42 6.31 9.01 4.26
CA ALA A 42 6.02 9.54 5.58
C ALA A 42 4.71 8.98 6.13
N VAL A 43 4.51 9.12 7.45
CA VAL A 43 3.21 8.86 8.07
C VAL A 43 2.24 10.00 7.72
N PRO A 44 1.12 9.74 7.02
CA PRO A 44 0.25 10.81 6.54
C PRO A 44 -0.51 11.52 7.66
N ASP A 45 -0.90 10.76 8.68
CA ASP A 45 -1.62 11.23 9.84
C ASP A 45 -0.67 11.33 11.04
N LYS A 46 -0.47 12.55 11.56
CA LYS A 46 0.44 12.79 12.71
C LYS A 46 -0.01 12.09 14.00
N ALA A 47 -1.26 11.65 14.08
CA ALA A 47 -1.78 10.87 15.20
C ALA A 47 -1.44 9.38 15.11
N ARG A 48 -0.88 8.91 13.99
CA ARG A 48 -0.50 7.51 13.77
C ARG A 48 0.99 7.29 13.87
N THR A 49 1.35 6.05 14.17
CA THR A 49 2.70 5.53 14.08
C THR A 49 2.96 4.89 12.70
N PRO A 50 4.23 4.70 12.30
CA PRO A 50 4.57 3.91 11.12
C PRO A 50 3.99 2.48 11.17
N LYS A 51 3.98 1.86 12.36
CA LYS A 51 3.44 0.52 12.56
C LYS A 51 1.93 0.46 12.27
N GLU A 52 1.16 1.44 12.74
CA GLU A 52 -0.27 1.49 12.45
C GLU A 52 -0.55 1.69 10.96
N SER A 53 0.25 2.52 10.28
CA SER A 53 0.14 2.71 8.83
C SER A 53 0.43 1.42 8.07
N ALA A 54 1.45 0.66 8.48
CA ALA A 54 1.75 -0.66 7.93
C ALA A 54 0.59 -1.65 8.14
N VAL A 55 -0.04 -1.66 9.31
CA VAL A 55 -1.21 -2.50 9.60
C VAL A 55 -2.41 -2.09 8.73
N ILE A 56 -2.64 -0.80 8.49
CA ILE A 56 -3.71 -0.32 7.60
C ILE A 56 -3.47 -0.81 6.17
N ASN A 57 -2.24 -0.65 5.66
CA ASN A 57 -1.87 -1.13 4.33
C ASN A 57 -2.03 -2.65 4.19
N ARG A 58 -1.59 -3.41 5.19
CA ARG A 58 -1.75 -4.87 5.25
C ARG A 58 -3.23 -5.27 5.15
N LYS A 59 -4.09 -4.63 5.95
CA LYS A 59 -5.54 -4.89 5.94
C LYS A 59 -6.19 -4.55 4.60
N TYR A 60 -5.74 -3.48 3.93
CA TYR A 60 -6.22 -3.15 2.59
C TYR A 60 -5.84 -4.22 1.56
N LEU A 61 -4.60 -4.69 1.58
CA LEU A 61 -4.15 -5.76 0.67
C LEU A 61 -4.93 -7.06 0.90
N GLU A 62 -5.13 -7.45 2.17
CA GLU A 62 -5.92 -8.62 2.53
C GLU A 62 -7.39 -8.48 2.06
N SER A 63 -7.99 -7.29 2.16
CA SER A 63 -9.38 -7.05 1.75
C SER A 63 -9.59 -7.13 0.24
N ILE A 64 -8.54 -6.94 -0.57
CA ILE A 64 -8.56 -7.12 -2.03
C ILE A 64 -8.04 -8.49 -2.47
N GLY A 65 -7.78 -9.41 -1.53
CA GLY A 65 -7.39 -10.80 -1.81
C GLY A 65 -5.90 -11.01 -2.05
N VAL A 66 -5.05 -10.04 -1.71
CA VAL A 66 -3.59 -10.17 -1.81
C VAL A 66 -3.06 -10.80 -0.52
N GLN A 67 -2.27 -11.87 -0.67
CA GLN A 67 -1.59 -12.50 0.46
C GLN A 67 -0.43 -11.62 0.93
N VAL A 68 -0.44 -11.25 2.21
CA VAL A 68 0.67 -10.54 2.85
C VAL A 68 1.35 -11.49 3.82
N VAL A 69 2.58 -11.87 3.51
CA VAL A 69 3.41 -12.66 4.42
C VAL A 69 4.09 -11.72 5.41
N ASP A 70 4.15 -12.14 6.67
CA ASP A 70 4.95 -11.43 7.65
C ASP A 70 6.42 -11.80 7.47
N ALA A 71 7.32 -10.82 7.55
CA ALA A 71 8.76 -11.06 7.39
C ALA A 71 9.32 -12.02 8.46
N GLN A 72 8.62 -12.19 9.58
CA GLN A 72 8.95 -13.17 10.62
C GLN A 72 8.41 -14.59 10.36
N SER A 73 7.43 -14.74 9.46
CA SER A 73 6.83 -16.05 9.15
C SER A 73 7.69 -16.88 8.18
N SER A 74 8.61 -16.25 7.44
CA SER A 74 9.52 -16.90 6.49
C SER A 74 10.80 -17.46 7.13
N LEU A 75 10.90 -17.43 8.46
CA LEU A 75 12.03 -17.99 9.24
C LEU A 75 11.68 -19.34 9.89
N ARG A 76 10.60 -20.01 9.45
CA ARG A 76 10.22 -21.35 9.90
C ARG A 76 10.25 -22.33 8.75
#